data_AF-A0A452XRB7-F1
#
_entry.id   AF-A0A452XRB7-F1
#
_cell.length_a   1.000
_cell.length_b   1.000
_cell.length_c   1.000
_cell.angle_alpha   90.00
_cell.angle_beta   90.00
_cell.angle_gamma   90.00
#
_symmetry.space_group_name_H-M   'P 1'
#
loop_
_entity.id
_entity.type
_entity.pdbx_description
1 polymer ?
#
loop_
_entity_poly.entity_id
_entity_poly.type
_entity_poly.pdbx_seq_one_letter_code
_entity_poly.pdbx_strand_id
1 'polypeptide(L)'
;MKHDSVSGDYSLLRKMPEHHHVSIKNVKIDGFCSAKSMIELTCHILDSATSLENLTLDTIYGADYEHVDRLAVHEIGGCSSPIGKRMIRDAHKAVLAIEKYIVGKVPSNVKLNIKKPCSQCHSVK
;
A
#
# COMPACT_ATOMS: atom_id res chain seq x y z
N MET A 1 -0.47 -18.48 5.96
CA MET A 1 -1.10 -17.43 6.79
C MET A 1 -2.56 -17.30 6.38
N LYS A 2 -3.53 -17.36 7.30
CA LYS A 2 -4.95 -17.09 6.97
C LYS A 2 -5.13 -15.58 6.92
N HIS A 3 -5.58 -15.07 5.78
CA HIS A 3 -5.86 -13.65 5.59
C HIS A 3 -7.36 -13.44 5.77
N ASP A 4 -7.74 -12.66 6.77
CA ASP A 4 -9.14 -12.34 7.06
C ASP A 4 -9.79 -11.70 5.84
N SER A 5 -10.93 -12.25 5.43
CA SER A 5 -11.72 -11.69 4.33
C SER A 5 -12.43 -10.44 4.83
N VAL A 6 -12.13 -9.30 4.22
CA VAL A 6 -12.74 -8.03 4.62
C VAL A 6 -14.14 -7.94 4.00
N SER A 7 -15.10 -8.49 4.72
CA SER A 7 -16.52 -8.15 4.63
C SER A 7 -16.90 -7.61 6.00
N GLY A 8 -16.87 -6.29 6.18
CA GLY A 8 -17.29 -5.68 7.45
C GLY A 8 -16.57 -4.39 7.77
N ASP A 9 -17.36 -3.33 7.92
CA ASP A 9 -17.14 -2.10 8.66
C ASP A 9 -15.69 -1.75 9.07
N TYR A 10 -15.06 -0.83 8.33
CA TYR A 10 -13.76 -0.23 8.67
C TYR A 10 -13.87 0.79 9.82
N SER A 11 -15.03 0.91 10.46
CA SER A 11 -15.19 1.64 11.72
C SER A 11 -14.47 0.94 12.89
N LEU A 12 -14.14 -0.35 12.76
CA LEU A 12 -13.46 -1.17 13.78
C LEU A 12 -11.93 -1.29 13.58
N LEU A 13 -11.29 -0.33 12.91
CA LEU A 13 -9.83 -0.34 12.75
C LEU A 13 -9.15 -0.22 14.12
N ARG A 14 -8.18 -1.10 14.39
CA ARG A 14 -7.40 -1.01 15.63
C ARG A 14 -6.64 0.32 15.66
N LYS A 15 -6.75 1.04 16.76
CA LYS A 15 -5.92 2.22 17.05
C LYS A 15 -4.76 1.81 17.95
N MET A 16 -3.55 2.25 17.61
CA MET A 16 -2.39 2.15 18.49
C MET A 16 -2.30 3.40 19.39
N PRO A 17 -1.66 3.30 20.58
CA PRO A 17 -1.45 4.45 21.44
C PRO A 17 -0.69 5.57 20.71
N GLU A 18 -1.12 6.81 20.90
CA GLU A 18 -0.55 7.98 20.23
C GLU A 18 0.89 8.23 20.69
N HIS A 19 1.84 7.93 19.80
CA HIS A 19 3.23 8.36 19.91
C HIS A 19 3.49 9.33 18.77
N HIS A 20 3.94 10.55 19.06
CA HIS A 20 4.21 11.53 18.02
C HIS A 20 5.61 11.36 17.44
N HIS A 21 5.68 11.13 16.13
CA HIS A 21 6.93 10.99 15.38
C HIS A 21 7.24 12.28 14.61
N VAL A 22 7.86 13.23 15.31
CA VAL A 22 8.10 14.59 14.78
C VAL A 22 9.20 14.67 13.71
N SER A 23 9.98 13.62 13.49
CA SER A 23 11.09 13.61 12.53
C SER A 23 10.86 12.72 11.30
N ILE A 24 9.79 11.92 11.29
CA ILE A 24 9.49 11.04 10.15
C ILE A 24 8.93 11.87 9.02
N LYS A 25 9.72 12.01 7.94
CA LYS A 25 9.34 12.73 6.72
C LYS A 25 8.91 11.82 5.58
N ASN A 26 9.47 10.62 5.51
CA ASN A 26 9.29 9.72 4.37
C ASN A 26 8.95 8.32 4.87
N VAL A 27 7.84 7.76 4.39
CA VAL A 27 7.44 6.38 4.67
C VAL A 27 7.17 5.65 3.36
N LYS A 28 7.73 4.45 3.24
CA LYS A 28 7.43 3.49 2.17
C LYS A 28 6.95 2.20 2.82
N ILE A 29 5.75 1.76 2.46
CA ILE A 29 5.22 0.44 2.81
C ILE A 29 5.34 -0.41 1.55
N ASP A 30 6.12 -1.49 1.64
CA ASP A 30 6.28 -2.44 0.55
C ASP A 30 5.64 -3.78 0.90
N GLY A 31 4.54 -4.09 0.21
CA GLY A 31 3.74 -5.28 0.47
C GLY A 31 2.97 -5.20 1.80
N PHE A 32 2.03 -6.12 1.98
CA PHE A 32 1.19 -6.18 3.18
C PHE A 32 0.62 -7.57 3.39
N CYS A 33 0.25 -7.87 4.64
CA CYS A 33 -0.44 -9.11 4.98
C CYS A 33 -1.92 -9.08 4.57
N SER A 34 -2.61 -7.95 4.71
CA SER A 34 -3.98 -7.78 4.20
C SER A 34 -4.26 -6.32 3.83
N ALA A 35 -5.30 -6.09 3.02
CA ALA A 35 -5.78 -4.74 2.76
C ALA A 35 -6.13 -4.03 4.09
N LYS A 36 -6.73 -4.74 5.05
CA LYS A 36 -7.04 -4.20 6.38
C LYS A 36 -5.79 -3.70 7.11
N SER A 37 -4.77 -4.54 7.26
CA SER A 37 -3.55 -4.19 7.97
C SER A 37 -2.82 -3.00 7.33
N MET A 38 -2.87 -2.90 5.99
CA MET A 38 -2.31 -1.76 5.28
C MET A 38 -3.06 -0.46 5.61
N ILE A 39 -4.39 -0.49 5.63
CA ILE A 39 -5.21 0.67 5.99
C ILE A 39 -4.98 1.08 7.46
N GLU A 40 -4.96 0.11 8.38
CA GLU A 40 -4.71 0.36 9.81
C GLU A 40 -3.35 1.04 10.02
N LEU A 41 -2.29 0.46 9.48
CA LEU A 41 -0.94 1.00 9.59
C LEU A 41 -0.84 2.39 8.96
N THR A 42 -1.44 2.58 7.78
CA THR A 42 -1.38 3.87 7.07
C THR A 42 -2.11 4.96 7.85
N CYS A 43 -3.31 4.67 8.40
CA CYS A 43 -4.01 5.64 9.25
C CYS A 43 -3.15 6.01 10.45
N HIS A 44 -2.52 5.03 11.11
CA HIS A 44 -1.67 5.32 12.25
C HIS A 44 -0.45 6.18 11.89
N ILE A 45 0.18 5.97 10.74
CA ILE A 45 1.27 6.83 10.24
C ILE A 45 0.78 8.26 10.03
N LEU A 46 -0.40 8.44 9.40
CA LEU A 46 -0.97 9.76 9.19
C LEU A 46 -1.30 10.47 10.51
N ASP A 47 -1.77 9.73 11.52
CA ASP A 47 -2.10 10.30 12.84
C ASP A 47 -0.84 10.61 13.68
N SER A 48 0.24 9.82 13.53
CA SER A 48 1.43 9.90 14.38
C SER A 48 2.59 10.72 13.81
N ALA A 49 2.78 10.72 12.49
CA ALA A 49 3.92 11.39 11.83
C ALA A 49 3.54 12.81 11.38
N THR A 50 3.62 13.77 12.31
CA THR A 50 3.20 15.16 12.07
C THR A 50 4.05 15.90 11.02
N SER A 51 5.28 15.43 10.79
CA SER A 51 6.23 16.03 9.83
C SER A 51 6.32 15.25 8.53
N LEU A 52 5.35 14.38 8.25
CA LEU A 52 5.35 13.58 7.04
C LEU A 52 5.28 14.46 5.79
N GLU A 53 6.10 14.16 4.81
CA GLU A 53 6.18 14.85 3.51
C GLU A 53 5.89 13.88 2.37
N ASN A 54 6.30 12.61 2.46
CA ASN A 54 6.07 11.59 1.44
C ASN A 54 5.57 10.27 2.03
N LEU A 55 4.51 9.73 1.45
CA LEU A 55 3.96 8.42 1.76
C LEU A 55 3.86 7.60 0.49
N THR A 56 4.57 6.46 0.43
CA THR A 56 4.50 5.51 -0.67
C THR A 56 3.86 4.22 -0.22
N LEU A 57 2.78 3.82 -0.87
CA LEU A 57 2.08 2.56 -0.63
C LEU A 57 2.28 1.67 -1.85
N ASP A 58 3.13 0.65 -1.71
CA ASP A 58 3.32 -0.37 -2.73
C ASP A 58 2.49 -1.61 -2.42
N THR A 59 1.54 -1.89 -3.30
CA THR A 59 0.57 -2.99 -3.12
C THR A 59 1.11 -4.36 -3.48
N ILE A 60 2.32 -4.43 -4.03
CA ILE A 60 2.97 -5.65 -4.46
C ILE A 60 4.40 -5.62 -3.93
N TYR A 61 4.77 -6.67 -3.20
CA TYR A 61 6.14 -6.86 -2.73
C TYR A 61 7.04 -7.27 -3.91
N GLY A 62 8.04 -6.44 -4.22
CA GLY A 62 9.01 -6.71 -5.29
C GLY A 62 10.40 -6.95 -4.70
N ALA A 63 10.80 -8.20 -4.52
CA ALA A 63 12.11 -8.53 -3.93
C ALA A 63 13.30 -8.11 -4.83
N ASP A 64 13.08 -7.92 -6.14
CA ASP A 64 14.18 -8.00 -7.11
C ASP A 64 14.49 -6.67 -7.83
N TYR A 65 13.62 -5.65 -7.76
CA TYR A 65 13.84 -4.36 -8.44
C TYR A 65 13.26 -3.19 -7.63
N GLU A 66 14.05 -2.67 -6.69
CA GLU A 66 13.73 -1.49 -5.87
C GLU A 66 13.43 -0.22 -6.69
N HIS A 67 13.76 -0.18 -7.99
CA HIS A 67 13.96 1.09 -8.71
C HIS A 67 13.21 1.31 -10.02
N VAL A 68 12.46 0.35 -10.55
CA VAL A 68 11.78 0.56 -11.84
C VAL A 68 10.28 0.68 -11.61
N ASP A 69 9.68 1.76 -12.11
CA ASP A 69 8.22 1.85 -12.22
C ASP A 69 7.73 0.60 -12.96
N ARG A 70 6.74 -0.10 -12.43
CA ARG A 70 6.20 -1.32 -13.07
C ARG A 70 5.74 -1.06 -14.51
N LEU A 71 5.43 0.20 -14.84
CA LEU A 71 5.17 0.64 -16.21
C LEU A 71 6.42 0.56 -17.09
N ALA A 72 7.59 0.97 -16.60
CA ALA A 72 8.86 0.95 -17.32
C ALA A 72 9.50 -0.45 -17.39
N VAL A 73 9.12 -1.36 -16.48
CA VAL A 73 9.61 -2.76 -16.48
C VAL A 73 9.26 -3.51 -17.79
N HIS A 74 8.26 -3.06 -18.55
CA HIS A 74 7.93 -3.62 -19.86
C HIS A 74 8.99 -3.37 -20.94
N GLU A 75 9.85 -2.35 -20.79
CA GLU A 75 10.96 -2.10 -21.71
C GLU A 75 12.10 -3.12 -21.54
N ILE A 76 12.14 -3.83 -20.40
CA ILE A 76 13.22 -4.74 -20.01
C ILE A 76 12.74 -6.22 -20.01
N GLY A 77 11.50 -6.49 -20.41
CA GLY A 77 10.98 -7.86 -20.61
C GLY A 77 9.87 -8.30 -19.65
N GLY A 78 9.37 -7.43 -18.77
CA GLY A 78 8.22 -7.70 -17.90
C GLY A 78 8.55 -7.87 -16.42
N CYS A 79 7.52 -7.96 -15.58
CA CYS A 79 7.69 -8.00 -14.11
C CYS A 79 8.53 -9.21 -13.67
N SER A 80 9.48 -8.94 -12.79
CA SER A 80 10.64 -9.79 -12.47
C SER A 80 10.36 -11.11 -11.77
N SER A 81 9.21 -11.26 -11.11
CA SER A 81 8.95 -12.40 -10.24
C SER A 81 7.50 -12.86 -10.39
N PRO A 82 7.23 -14.17 -10.55
CA PRO A 82 5.87 -14.68 -10.62
C PRO A 82 5.17 -14.49 -9.26
N ILE A 83 4.16 -13.63 -9.24
CA ILE A 83 3.33 -13.38 -8.07
C ILE A 83 2.13 -14.30 -8.10
N GLY A 84 1.82 -14.95 -6.96
CA GLY A 84 0.65 -15.81 -6.87
C GLY A 84 -0.65 -15.06 -7.16
N LYS A 85 -1.57 -15.67 -7.93
CA LYS A 85 -2.88 -15.08 -8.28
C LYS A 85 -3.66 -14.53 -7.08
N ARG A 86 -3.53 -15.19 -5.92
CA ARG A 86 -4.13 -14.73 -4.66
C ARG A 86 -3.61 -13.35 -4.26
N MET A 87 -2.29 -13.16 -4.29
CA MET A 87 -1.63 -11.90 -3.92
C MET A 87 -1.96 -10.80 -4.93
N ILE A 88 -2.04 -11.12 -6.23
CA ILE A 88 -2.50 -10.17 -7.26
C ILE A 88 -3.91 -9.65 -6.93
N ARG A 89 -4.85 -10.55 -6.63
CA ARG A 89 -6.21 -10.16 -6.26
C ARG A 89 -6.24 -9.34 -4.97
N ASP A 90 -5.44 -9.71 -3.97
CA ASP A 90 -5.37 -8.98 -2.70
C ASP A 90 -4.75 -7.59 -2.90
N ALA A 91 -3.77 -7.43 -3.80
CA ALA A 91 -3.20 -6.14 -4.22
C ALA A 91 -4.23 -5.23 -4.87
N HIS A 92 -5.07 -5.77 -5.76
CA HIS A 92 -6.18 -4.99 -6.36
C HIS A 92 -7.19 -4.54 -5.30
N LYS A 93 -7.57 -5.42 -4.37
CA LYS A 93 -8.45 -5.05 -3.24
C LYS A 93 -7.83 -3.97 -2.37
N ALA A 94 -6.52 -4.04 -2.16
CA ALA A 94 -5.76 -3.03 -1.43
C ALA A 94 -5.78 -1.66 -2.13
N VAL A 95 -5.57 -1.60 -3.45
CA VAL A 95 -5.70 -0.35 -4.21
C VAL A 95 -7.07 0.29 -3.99
N LEU A 96 -8.15 -0.49 -4.13
CA LEU A 96 -9.52 0.01 -3.91
C LEU A 96 -9.73 0.49 -2.47
N ALA A 97 -9.15 -0.20 -1.48
CA ALA A 97 -9.24 0.21 -0.09
C ALA A 97 -8.45 1.51 0.18
N ILE A 98 -7.27 1.69 -0.43
CA ILE A 98 -6.49 2.94 -0.31
C ILE A 98 -7.28 4.10 -0.90
N GLU A 99 -7.79 3.94 -2.12
CA GLU A 99 -8.58 4.95 -2.82
C GLU A 99 -9.81 5.35 -1.98
N LYS A 100 -10.47 4.38 -1.35
CA LYS A 100 -11.65 4.62 -0.54
C LYS A 100 -11.37 5.24 0.85
N TYR A 101 -10.33 4.80 1.55
CA TYR A 101 -10.17 5.10 2.99
C TYR A 101 -8.95 5.95 3.34
N ILE A 102 -7.95 6.04 2.46
CA ILE A 102 -6.70 6.75 2.74
C ILE A 102 -6.65 8.08 2.00
N VAL A 103 -6.99 8.12 0.70
CA VAL A 103 -6.83 9.33 -0.13
C VAL A 103 -7.45 10.56 0.52
N GLY A 104 -8.67 10.45 1.06
CA GLY A 104 -9.35 11.57 1.75
C GLY A 104 -8.82 11.91 3.14
N LYS A 105 -7.92 11.11 3.72
CA LYS A 105 -7.27 11.33 5.02
C LYS A 105 -5.87 11.92 4.91
N VAL A 106 -5.25 11.84 3.73
CA VAL A 106 -3.88 12.34 3.54
C VAL A 106 -3.88 13.87 3.61
N PRO A 107 -3.10 14.49 4.51
CA PRO A 107 -2.93 15.93 4.55
C PRO A 107 -2.39 16.48 3.22
N SER A 108 -2.82 17.68 2.82
CA SER A 108 -2.45 18.26 1.51
C SER A 108 -0.94 18.52 1.33
N ASN A 109 -0.19 18.61 2.42
CA ASN A 109 1.27 18.76 2.41
C ASN A 109 2.03 17.42 2.26
N VAL A 110 1.33 16.29 2.27
CA VAL A 110 1.92 14.95 2.11
C VAL A 110 1.73 14.49 0.67
N LYS A 111 2.83 14.17 -0.02
CA LYS A 111 2.80 13.52 -1.33
C LYS A 111 2.49 12.03 -1.17
N LEU A 112 1.29 11.63 -1.58
CA LEU A 112 0.89 10.22 -1.65
C LEU A 112 1.27 9.60 -3.01
N ASN A 113 2.06 8.53 -2.99
CA ASN A 113 2.39 7.72 -4.16
C ASN A 113 1.82 6.31 -3.99
N ILE A 114 0.90 5.91 -4.87
CA ILE A 114 0.29 4.57 -4.85
C ILE A 114 0.88 3.75 -6.00
N LYS A 115 1.66 2.71 -5.70
CA LYS A 115 2.16 1.78 -6.71
C LYS A 115 1.15 0.65 -6.91
N LYS A 116 0.41 0.76 -8.00
CA LYS A 116 -0.61 -0.22 -8.41
C LYS A 116 0.05 -1.50 -8.98
N PRO A 117 -0.66 -2.62 -9.03
CA PRO A 117 -0.22 -3.80 -9.78
C PRO A 117 -0.05 -3.45 -11.27
N CYS A 118 0.89 -4.12 -11.96
CA CYS A 118 1.03 -4.00 -13.39
C CYS A 118 -0.23 -4.54 -14.10
N SER A 119 -0.81 -3.78 -15.02
CA SER A 119 -2.01 -4.18 -15.76
C SER A 119 -1.78 -5.38 -16.70
N GLN A 120 -0.55 -5.56 -17.18
CA GLN A 120 -0.20 -6.66 -18.09
C GLN A 120 0.24 -7.91 -17.33
N CYS A 121 1.24 -7.79 -16.44
CA CYS A 121 1.79 -8.92 -15.70
C CYS A 121 0.94 -9.36 -14.51
N HIS A 122 0.21 -8.44 -13.88
CA HIS A 122 -0.57 -8.71 -12.67
C HIS A 122 -2.07 -8.54 -12.91
N SER A 123 -2.57 -8.96 -14.08
CA SER A 123 -4.02 -8.98 -14.33
C SER A 123 -4.74 -10.05 -13.50
N VAL A 124 -5.96 -9.75 -13.06
CA VAL A 124 -6.87 -10.71 -12.43
C VAL A 124 -7.60 -11.45 -13.55
N LYS A 125 -7.04 -12.56 -14.04
CA LYS A 125 -7.73 -13.49 -14.95
C LYS A 125 -8.60 -14.48 -14.18
#